data_AF-A0A847RYQ5-F1
#
_entry.id   AF-A0A847RYQ5-F1
#
_cell.length_a   1.000
_cell.length_b   1.000
_cell.length_c   1.000
_cell.angle_alpha   90.00
_cell.angle_beta   90.00
_cell.angle_gamma   90.00
#
_symmetry.space_group_name_H-M   'P 1'
#
loop_
_entity.id
_entity.type
_entity.pdbx_description
1 polymer ?
#
loop_
_entity_poly.entity_id
_entity_poly.type
_entity_poly.pdbx_seq_one_letter_code
_entity_poly.pdbx_strand_id
1 'polypeptide(L)'
;MRTDTLTRITVLSLLTVISLTVKVLGQSAVRPAHVGIVYPLSTNGTQAAEYTNRFSLHAIAGLSGGETGAAISGVSNIIKGRATGAAVAGFSNHIGLLQNGAAISGFMNSVKQTSQGVMATGFINLGGEMHRGYQVAGFGNFAYKSDPTSGQISGFINHTDSVGEAVTGFINSHRSAKVQIAGAINVTKDANVQVGGLLNVAKKVKGVQVAGLLNIADSSDYSIALINIVKHGEKQISLSIDETSNTILAFKSGGRVLYGILGVGYNFKNDSATRYAFQGGIGAHLFVNSHFRVNIEAVHTTNTDFHKVVFNKGTFGVYPAYRFGNNIEVFAGPTFNWVHTKDGVGEDLAPYYIWSKHRRNDKFDGAYIGGSLGVQVRL
;
A
#
# COMPACT_ATOMS: atom_id res chain seq x y z
N MET A 1 7.27 27.57 67.33
CA MET A 1 7.80 26.30 66.78
C MET A 1 6.88 25.07 66.94
N ARG A 2 5.68 25.15 67.55
CA ARG A 2 4.78 23.98 67.75
C ARG A 2 3.62 23.83 66.74
N THR A 3 3.29 24.88 66.00
CA THR A 3 2.17 24.90 65.04
C THR A 3 2.49 24.20 63.73
N ASP A 4 3.76 24.14 63.33
CA ASP A 4 4.17 23.59 62.03
C ASP A 4 4.09 22.06 61.98
N THR A 5 4.29 21.38 63.13
CA THR A 5 4.23 19.92 63.23
C THR A 5 2.80 19.39 63.16
N LEU A 6 1.84 20.09 63.80
CA LEU A 6 0.44 19.68 63.81
C LEU A 6 -0.16 19.79 62.40
N THR A 7 0.08 20.90 61.70
CA THR A 7 -0.40 21.11 60.33
C THR A 7 0.16 20.08 59.36
N ARG A 8 1.45 19.71 59.49
CA ARG A 8 2.06 18.65 58.67
C ARG A 8 1.43 17.28 58.93
N ILE A 9 1.13 16.93 60.17
CA ILE A 9 0.47 15.67 60.52
C ILE A 9 -0.95 15.63 59.93
N THR A 10 -1.72 16.71 60.06
CA THR A 10 -3.09 16.78 59.53
C THR A 10 -3.10 16.66 58.00
N VAL A 11 -2.20 17.35 57.31
CA VAL A 11 -2.05 17.27 55.84
C VAL A 11 -1.63 15.86 55.41
N LEU A 12 -0.69 15.23 56.13
CA LEU A 12 -0.28 13.86 55.83
C LEU A 12 -1.46 12.89 56.01
N SER A 13 -2.20 12.98 57.11
CA SER A 13 -3.37 12.13 57.35
C SER A 13 -4.47 12.34 56.30
N LEU A 14 -4.71 13.59 55.88
CA LEU A 14 -5.69 13.90 54.84
C LEU A 14 -5.27 13.32 53.47
N LEU A 15 -4.00 13.45 53.10
CA LEU A 15 -3.44 12.82 51.89
C LEU A 15 -3.52 11.30 51.95
N THR A 16 -3.30 10.71 53.13
CA THR A 16 -3.39 9.25 53.31
C THR A 16 -4.84 8.79 53.16
N VAL A 17 -5.80 9.49 53.78
CA VAL A 17 -7.24 9.20 53.64
C VAL A 17 -7.71 9.37 52.21
N ILE A 18 -7.28 10.43 51.51
CA ILE A 18 -7.59 10.65 50.08
C ILE A 18 -6.97 9.52 49.23
N SER A 19 -5.75 9.10 49.52
CA SER A 19 -5.11 7.99 48.80
C SER A 19 -5.77 6.63 49.07
N LEU A 20 -6.39 6.45 50.23
CA LEU A 20 -7.17 5.26 50.60
C LEU A 20 -8.57 5.27 49.97
N THR A 21 -9.26 6.42 49.93
CA THR A 21 -10.58 6.54 49.30
C THR A 21 -10.50 6.41 47.78
N VAL A 22 -9.43 6.90 47.14
CA VAL A 22 -9.20 6.70 45.70
C VAL A 22 -8.97 5.22 45.35
N LYS A 23 -8.38 4.42 46.25
CA LYS A 23 -8.20 2.97 46.02
C LYS A 23 -9.50 2.16 46.17
N VAL A 24 -10.43 2.63 47.00
CA VAL A 24 -11.71 1.93 47.26
C VAL A 24 -12.75 2.17 46.16
N LEU A 25 -12.64 3.26 45.39
CA LEU A 25 -13.66 3.68 44.42
C LEU A 25 -13.59 3.05 43.01
N GLY A 26 -12.80 1.99 42.77
CA GLY A 26 -12.68 1.49 41.39
C GLY A 26 -12.12 0.10 41.16
N GLN A 27 -12.05 -0.76 42.17
CA GLN A 27 -11.61 -2.14 41.94
C GLN A 27 -12.82 -3.05 41.74
N SER A 28 -13.19 -3.29 40.48
CA SER A 28 -14.12 -4.36 40.11
C SER A 28 -13.73 -5.64 40.83
N ALA A 29 -14.66 -6.23 41.56
CA ALA A 29 -14.42 -7.50 42.24
C ALA A 29 -13.96 -8.54 41.21
N VAL A 30 -12.86 -9.23 41.53
CA VAL A 30 -12.25 -10.19 40.62
C VAL A 30 -12.86 -11.57 40.87
N ARG A 31 -13.38 -12.23 39.83
CA ARG A 31 -13.88 -13.60 39.90
C ARG A 31 -12.92 -14.56 39.16
N PRO A 32 -12.67 -15.76 39.71
CA PRO A 32 -11.81 -16.73 39.05
C PRO A 32 -12.43 -17.26 37.75
N ALA A 33 -13.75 -17.46 37.73
CA ALA A 33 -14.48 -17.95 36.57
C ALA A 33 -15.88 -17.30 36.47
N HIS A 34 -16.34 -17.06 35.25
CA HIS A 34 -17.70 -16.61 34.93
C HIS A 34 -18.30 -17.49 33.86
N VAL A 35 -19.24 -18.34 34.25
CA VAL A 35 -19.86 -19.31 33.34
C VAL A 35 -21.35 -18.98 33.19
N GLY A 36 -21.91 -19.09 31.99
CA GLY A 36 -23.33 -18.84 31.76
C GLY A 36 -23.86 -19.22 30.39
N ILE A 37 -25.14 -18.98 30.17
CA ILE A 37 -25.77 -19.15 28.84
C ILE A 37 -25.79 -17.80 28.12
N VAL A 38 -26.44 -16.83 28.73
CA VAL A 38 -26.62 -15.47 28.24
C VAL A 38 -26.82 -14.57 29.45
N TYR A 39 -26.43 -13.29 29.39
CA TYR A 39 -26.81 -12.35 30.45
C TYR A 39 -28.35 -12.28 30.61
N PRO A 40 -28.90 -12.30 31.84
CA PRO A 40 -28.22 -12.41 33.15
C PRO A 40 -28.05 -13.85 33.68
N LEU A 41 -28.46 -14.87 32.93
CA LEU A 41 -28.33 -16.30 33.28
C LEU A 41 -26.85 -16.77 33.28
N SER A 42 -26.14 -16.45 34.35
CA SER A 42 -24.72 -16.78 34.57
C SER A 42 -24.33 -16.76 36.05
N THR A 43 -23.14 -17.25 36.40
CA THR A 43 -22.62 -17.25 37.78
C THR A 43 -22.47 -15.85 38.39
N ASN A 44 -22.42 -14.79 37.57
CA ASN A 44 -22.33 -13.39 38.04
C ASN A 44 -23.68 -12.65 38.01
N GLY A 45 -24.76 -13.30 37.54
CA GLY A 45 -26.11 -12.74 37.56
C GLY A 45 -26.26 -11.39 36.85
N THR A 46 -27.12 -10.53 37.41
CA THR A 46 -27.38 -9.16 36.93
C THR A 46 -26.21 -8.20 37.13
N GLN A 47 -25.27 -8.53 38.01
CA GLN A 47 -24.08 -7.72 38.31
C GLN A 47 -22.89 -8.05 37.40
N ALA A 48 -23.08 -8.88 36.36
CA ALA A 48 -21.99 -9.34 35.51
C ALA A 48 -21.12 -8.20 34.93
N ALA A 49 -21.73 -7.07 34.58
CA ALA A 49 -21.03 -5.89 34.06
C ALA A 49 -20.09 -5.18 35.06
N GLU A 50 -20.16 -5.51 36.35
CA GLU A 50 -19.34 -4.90 37.41
C GLU A 50 -18.08 -5.73 37.73
N TYR A 51 -18.08 -7.03 37.37
CA TYR A 51 -17.00 -7.96 37.70
C TYR A 51 -15.91 -8.01 36.64
N THR A 52 -14.68 -8.23 37.09
CA THR A 52 -13.55 -8.61 36.23
C THR A 52 -13.27 -10.10 36.40
N ASN A 53 -13.15 -10.86 35.32
CA ASN A 53 -12.95 -12.31 35.41
C ASN A 53 -11.54 -12.73 34.95
N ARG A 54 -11.05 -13.85 35.47
CA ARG A 54 -9.84 -14.51 34.94
C ARG A 54 -10.14 -15.48 33.81
N PHE A 55 -11.36 -16.01 33.80
CA PHE A 55 -11.85 -16.90 32.77
C PHE A 55 -13.37 -16.70 32.62
N SER A 56 -13.85 -16.62 31.39
CA SER A 56 -15.27 -16.50 31.07
C SER A 56 -15.66 -17.48 29.97
N LEU A 57 -16.77 -18.19 30.17
CA LEU A 57 -17.33 -19.14 29.20
C LEU A 57 -18.85 -18.99 29.12
N HIS A 58 -19.36 -18.59 27.95
CA HIS A 58 -20.78 -18.40 27.73
C HIS A 58 -21.28 -19.17 26.50
N ALA A 59 -22.41 -19.86 26.64
CA ALA A 59 -22.98 -20.62 25.53
C ALA A 59 -23.44 -19.73 24.36
N ILE A 60 -24.02 -18.55 24.66
CA ILE A 60 -24.52 -17.60 23.67
C ILE A 60 -23.77 -16.27 23.79
N ALA A 61 -23.94 -15.55 24.90
CA ALA A 61 -23.31 -14.25 25.05
C ALA A 61 -22.84 -13.95 26.48
N GLY A 62 -21.60 -13.48 26.59
CA GLY A 62 -20.97 -13.03 27.82
C GLY A 62 -21.02 -11.52 27.99
N LEU A 63 -21.38 -11.04 29.18
CA LEU A 63 -21.28 -9.64 29.59
C LEU A 63 -20.35 -9.54 30.80
N SER A 64 -19.31 -8.70 30.74
CA SER A 64 -18.42 -8.47 31.87
C SER A 64 -17.94 -7.02 31.98
N GLY A 65 -17.47 -6.64 33.17
CA GLY A 65 -16.78 -5.38 33.40
C GLY A 65 -15.34 -5.40 32.88
N GLY A 66 -14.68 -6.55 32.96
CA GLY A 66 -13.32 -6.75 32.45
C GLY A 66 -12.92 -8.22 32.36
N GLU A 67 -11.85 -8.49 31.61
CA GLU A 67 -11.32 -9.83 31.40
C GLU A 67 -9.80 -9.83 31.48
N THR A 68 -9.26 -10.65 32.38
CA THR A 68 -7.81 -10.79 32.61
C THR A 68 -7.21 -12.04 31.97
N GLY A 69 -8.04 -12.97 31.52
CA GLY A 69 -7.64 -14.16 30.77
C GLY A 69 -8.55 -14.39 29.57
N ALA A 70 -8.97 -15.65 29.36
CA ALA A 70 -9.79 -16.01 28.21
C ALA A 70 -11.27 -15.75 28.46
N ALA A 71 -11.95 -15.10 27.51
CA ALA A 71 -13.38 -14.94 27.45
C ALA A 71 -13.91 -15.54 26.16
N ILE A 72 -14.69 -16.63 26.28
CA ILE A 72 -15.16 -17.43 25.15
C ILE A 72 -16.67 -17.42 25.13
N SER A 73 -17.27 -16.98 24.02
CA SER A 73 -18.72 -16.97 23.83
C SER A 73 -19.13 -17.62 22.52
N GLY A 74 -20.24 -18.37 22.51
CA GLY A 74 -20.77 -18.96 21.28
C GLY A 74 -21.11 -17.93 20.20
N VAL A 75 -21.70 -16.78 20.58
CA VAL A 75 -22.10 -15.71 19.66
C VAL A 75 -21.33 -14.42 19.94
N SER A 76 -21.41 -13.87 21.16
CA SER A 76 -20.86 -12.53 21.40
C SER A 76 -20.25 -12.32 22.79
N ASN A 77 -19.09 -11.65 22.85
CA ASN A 77 -18.56 -11.10 24.11
C ASN A 77 -18.82 -9.59 24.17
N ILE A 78 -19.29 -9.11 25.31
CA ILE A 78 -19.44 -7.69 25.63
C ILE A 78 -18.61 -7.40 26.89
N ILE A 79 -17.41 -6.87 26.71
CA ILE A 79 -16.47 -6.52 27.79
C ILE A 79 -16.48 -5.00 27.92
N LYS A 80 -17.18 -4.46 28.94
CA LYS A 80 -17.39 -3.01 29.09
C LYS A 80 -16.09 -2.24 29.33
N GLY A 81 -15.14 -2.83 30.03
CA GLY A 81 -13.86 -2.24 30.38
C GLY A 81 -12.70 -2.90 29.65
N ARG A 82 -11.70 -3.34 30.43
CA ARG A 82 -10.42 -3.80 29.91
C ARG A 82 -10.42 -5.30 29.67
N ALA A 83 -9.96 -5.72 28.48
CA ALA A 83 -9.58 -7.08 28.16
C ALA A 83 -8.05 -7.17 28.01
N THR A 84 -7.40 -8.01 28.83
CA THR A 84 -5.94 -8.26 28.75
C THR A 84 -5.55 -9.66 28.29
N GLY A 85 -6.52 -10.56 28.12
CA GLY A 85 -6.31 -11.87 27.53
C GLY A 85 -6.96 -12.02 26.15
N ALA A 86 -7.54 -13.19 25.89
CA ALA A 86 -8.14 -13.53 24.61
C ALA A 86 -9.68 -13.45 24.71
N ALA A 87 -10.30 -12.58 23.93
CA ALA A 87 -11.74 -12.54 23.71
C ALA A 87 -12.06 -13.27 22.41
N VAL A 88 -12.75 -14.42 22.49
CA VAL A 88 -13.09 -15.28 21.36
C VAL A 88 -14.61 -15.42 21.28
N ALA A 89 -15.20 -15.08 20.14
CA ALA A 89 -16.63 -15.17 19.92
C ALA A 89 -16.97 -15.74 18.54
N GLY A 90 -18.05 -16.52 18.42
CA GLY A 90 -18.46 -17.03 17.10
C GLY A 90 -18.86 -15.93 16.12
N PHE A 91 -19.46 -14.83 16.59
CA PHE A 91 -19.91 -13.73 15.75
C PHE A 91 -19.19 -12.40 16.04
N SER A 92 -19.24 -11.88 17.27
CA SER A 92 -18.66 -10.57 17.57
C SER A 92 -18.05 -10.39 18.95
N ASN A 93 -17.00 -9.57 19.04
CA ASN A 93 -16.51 -9.04 20.30
C ASN A 93 -16.72 -7.51 20.38
N HIS A 94 -17.23 -7.03 21.50
CA HIS A 94 -17.39 -5.62 21.81
C HIS A 94 -16.62 -5.30 23.09
N ILE A 95 -15.50 -4.61 22.96
CA ILE A 95 -14.52 -4.41 24.04
C ILE A 95 -14.34 -2.91 24.28
N GLY A 96 -14.34 -2.49 25.55
CA GLY A 96 -14.03 -1.11 25.92
C GLY A 96 -12.58 -0.76 25.54
N LEU A 97 -11.63 -1.52 26.09
CA LEU A 97 -10.20 -1.34 25.91
C LEU A 97 -9.50 -2.70 25.79
N LEU A 98 -8.74 -2.91 24.72
CA LEU A 98 -7.95 -4.13 24.50
C LEU A 98 -6.48 -3.83 24.81
N GLN A 99 -5.87 -4.53 25.76
CA GLN A 99 -4.50 -4.24 26.19
C GLN A 99 -3.67 -5.51 26.31
N ASN A 100 -2.66 -5.65 25.44
CA ASN A 100 -1.82 -6.84 25.33
C ASN A 100 -2.63 -8.14 25.13
N GLY A 101 -3.78 -8.03 24.48
CA GLY A 101 -4.73 -9.12 24.29
C GLY A 101 -5.01 -9.45 22.82
N ALA A 102 -5.91 -10.40 22.62
CA ALA A 102 -6.41 -10.77 21.30
C ALA A 102 -7.94 -10.72 21.29
N ALA A 103 -8.53 -10.14 20.25
CA ALA A 103 -9.96 -10.22 19.96
C ALA A 103 -10.15 -11.01 18.67
N ILE A 104 -10.85 -12.14 18.75
CA ILE A 104 -11.04 -13.08 17.64
C ILE A 104 -12.53 -13.34 17.45
N SER A 105 -13.05 -13.06 16.27
CA SER A 105 -14.48 -13.26 15.98
C SER A 105 -14.76 -13.77 14.57
N GLY A 106 -15.90 -14.43 14.35
CA GLY A 106 -16.31 -14.83 13.01
C GLY A 106 -16.68 -13.65 12.10
N PHE A 107 -17.24 -12.57 12.65
CA PHE A 107 -17.74 -11.44 11.85
C PHE A 107 -17.13 -10.09 12.25
N MET A 108 -17.21 -9.67 13.52
CA MET A 108 -16.79 -8.33 13.91
C MET A 108 -16.10 -8.22 15.27
N ASN A 109 -14.95 -7.53 15.32
CA ASN A 109 -14.43 -6.99 16.58
C ASN A 109 -14.61 -5.48 16.62
N SER A 110 -15.08 -4.97 17.75
CA SER A 110 -15.18 -3.54 18.02
C SER A 110 -14.45 -3.22 19.32
N VAL A 111 -13.43 -2.37 19.25
CA VAL A 111 -12.72 -1.82 20.40
C VAL A 111 -12.99 -0.32 20.49
N LYS A 112 -13.72 0.10 21.53
CA LYS A 112 -14.26 1.46 21.61
C LYS A 112 -13.20 2.53 21.85
N GLN A 113 -12.27 2.27 22.78
CA GLN A 113 -11.25 3.23 23.20
C GLN A 113 -9.92 2.91 22.52
N THR A 114 -9.03 2.23 23.22
CA THR A 114 -7.68 1.93 22.75
C THR A 114 -7.49 0.44 22.54
N SER A 115 -6.67 0.10 21.55
CA SER A 115 -6.27 -1.27 21.26
C SER A 115 -4.75 -1.40 21.20
N GLN A 116 -4.25 -2.37 21.96
CA GLN A 116 -2.88 -2.86 21.93
C GLN A 116 -2.94 -4.38 21.85
N GLY A 117 -2.61 -4.95 20.70
CA GLY A 117 -2.70 -6.40 20.48
C GLY A 117 -3.24 -6.77 19.10
N VAL A 118 -3.88 -7.93 19.01
CA VAL A 118 -4.39 -8.47 17.74
C VAL A 118 -5.91 -8.41 17.72
N MET A 119 -6.48 -7.88 16.64
CA MET A 119 -7.90 -8.01 16.32
C MET A 119 -8.02 -8.81 15.02
N ALA A 120 -8.56 -10.01 15.08
CA ALA A 120 -8.71 -10.91 13.93
C ALA A 120 -10.17 -11.27 13.73
N THR A 121 -10.69 -11.09 12.52
CA THR A 121 -12.10 -11.37 12.24
C THR A 121 -12.37 -11.79 10.79
N GLY A 122 -13.49 -12.47 10.56
CA GLY A 122 -13.89 -12.85 9.21
C GLY A 122 -14.39 -11.68 8.35
N PHE A 123 -14.89 -10.58 8.93
CA PHE A 123 -15.43 -9.47 8.16
C PHE A 123 -14.83 -8.10 8.48
N ILE A 124 -15.10 -7.50 9.65
CA ILE A 124 -14.71 -6.10 9.94
C ILE A 124 -14.14 -5.89 11.34
N ASN A 125 -13.00 -5.19 11.44
CA ASN A 125 -12.51 -4.64 12.70
C ASN A 125 -12.80 -3.14 12.78
N LEU A 126 -13.34 -2.70 13.92
CA LEU A 126 -13.61 -1.30 14.22
C LEU A 126 -12.86 -0.92 15.50
N GLY A 127 -11.96 0.06 15.41
CA GLY A 127 -11.16 0.55 16.53
C GLY A 127 -11.30 2.06 16.73
N GLY A 128 -11.20 2.50 17.98
CA GLY A 128 -10.90 3.89 18.31
C GLY A 128 -9.43 4.20 17.97
N GLU A 129 -8.58 4.17 18.99
CA GLU A 129 -7.13 4.37 18.85
C GLU A 129 -6.37 3.04 18.84
N MET A 130 -5.43 2.86 17.92
CA MET A 130 -4.61 1.66 17.81
C MET A 130 -3.13 1.99 18.00
N HIS A 131 -2.60 1.70 19.18
CA HIS A 131 -1.22 2.05 19.51
C HIS A 131 -0.21 1.02 19.01
N ARG A 132 -0.53 -0.27 19.13
CA ARG A 132 0.41 -1.35 18.74
C ARG A 132 -0.34 -2.61 18.38
N GLY A 133 0.14 -3.31 17.35
CA GLY A 133 -0.35 -4.63 16.96
C GLY A 133 -1.06 -4.62 15.60
N TYR A 134 -1.96 -5.57 15.38
CA TYR A 134 -2.50 -5.83 14.04
C TYR A 134 -4.03 -5.95 14.03
N GLN A 135 -4.65 -5.32 13.04
CA GLN A 135 -6.03 -5.58 12.64
C GLN A 135 -6.01 -6.46 11.38
N VAL A 136 -6.65 -7.62 11.45
CA VAL A 136 -6.76 -8.59 10.36
C VAL A 136 -8.23 -8.91 10.13
N ALA A 137 -8.72 -8.69 8.91
CA ALA A 137 -10.13 -8.85 8.58
C ALA A 137 -10.35 -9.39 7.17
N GLY A 138 -11.40 -10.19 6.94
CA GLY A 138 -11.71 -10.63 5.58
C GLY A 138 -12.15 -9.50 4.65
N PHE A 139 -12.88 -8.48 5.16
CA PHE A 139 -13.31 -7.33 4.36
C PHE A 139 -12.53 -6.06 4.70
N GLY A 140 -12.55 -5.59 5.94
CA GLY A 140 -11.89 -4.32 6.24
C GLY A 140 -11.54 -4.00 7.68
N ASN A 141 -10.59 -3.09 7.83
CA ASN A 141 -10.10 -2.60 9.11
C ASN A 141 -10.23 -1.08 9.18
N PHE A 142 -10.86 -0.59 10.24
CA PHE A 142 -11.05 0.83 10.49
C PHE A 142 -10.54 1.18 11.88
N ALA A 143 -9.73 2.22 11.97
CA ALA A 143 -9.32 2.81 13.24
C ALA A 143 -9.34 4.32 13.13
N TYR A 144 -9.96 5.01 14.10
CA TYR A 144 -10.03 6.47 14.12
C TYR A 144 -8.63 7.11 14.10
N LYS A 145 -7.73 6.58 14.92
CA LYS A 145 -6.32 6.98 14.96
C LYS A 145 -5.46 5.75 15.22
N SER A 146 -4.26 5.75 14.68
CA SER A 146 -3.33 4.64 14.86
C SER A 146 -1.91 5.17 14.88
N ASP A 147 -1.01 4.44 15.54
CA ASP A 147 0.41 4.77 15.58
C ASP A 147 1.18 3.99 14.48
N PRO A 148 2.38 4.45 14.05
CA PRO A 148 3.19 3.76 13.03
C PRO A 148 3.72 2.36 13.45
N THR A 149 3.37 1.90 14.64
CA THR A 149 3.62 0.57 15.22
C THR A 149 2.43 -0.37 15.08
N SER A 150 1.35 0.06 14.43
CA SER A 150 0.20 -0.76 14.07
C SER A 150 0.28 -1.26 12.62
N GLY A 151 -0.43 -2.34 12.32
CA GLY A 151 -0.63 -2.83 10.97
C GLY A 151 -2.09 -3.18 10.67
N GLN A 152 -2.48 -3.08 9.40
CA GLN A 152 -3.82 -3.43 8.92
C GLN A 152 -3.72 -4.37 7.71
N ILE A 153 -4.39 -5.51 7.77
CA ILE A 153 -4.43 -6.52 6.69
C ILE A 153 -5.89 -6.86 6.39
N SER A 154 -6.34 -6.65 5.16
CA SER A 154 -7.72 -6.97 4.78
C SER A 154 -7.90 -7.47 3.35
N GLY A 155 -9.07 -8.03 3.04
CA GLY A 155 -9.41 -8.37 1.66
C GLY A 155 -9.76 -7.16 0.79
N PHE A 156 -10.36 -6.10 1.36
CA PHE A 156 -10.89 -4.98 0.57
C PHE A 156 -10.41 -3.60 1.02
N ILE A 157 -10.58 -3.23 2.30
CA ILE A 157 -10.33 -1.85 2.71
C ILE A 157 -9.62 -1.72 4.05
N ASN A 158 -8.60 -0.89 4.09
CA ASN A 158 -7.98 -0.44 5.33
C ASN A 158 -8.03 1.08 5.41
N HIS A 159 -8.44 1.60 6.57
CA HIS A 159 -8.48 3.03 6.82
C HIS A 159 -8.06 3.36 8.25
N THR A 160 -7.08 4.26 8.37
CA THR A 160 -6.73 4.92 9.63
C THR A 160 -5.87 6.16 9.38
N ASP A 161 -5.55 6.92 10.41
CA ASP A 161 -4.67 8.08 10.28
C ASP A 161 -3.22 7.66 9.96
N SER A 162 -2.55 6.93 10.85
CA SER A 162 -1.16 6.51 10.65
C SER A 162 -0.99 5.00 10.82
N VAL A 163 -0.24 4.36 9.92
CA VAL A 163 -0.02 2.91 9.97
C VAL A 163 1.44 2.58 9.66
N GLY A 164 1.98 1.54 10.27
CA GLY A 164 3.27 1.01 9.84
C GLY A 164 3.11 0.34 8.48
N GLU A 165 2.32 -0.72 8.46
CA GLU A 165 2.15 -1.61 7.32
C GLU A 165 0.66 -1.79 7.02
N ALA A 166 0.24 -1.51 5.79
CA ALA A 166 -1.12 -1.77 5.33
C ALA A 166 -1.12 -2.61 4.05
N VAL A 167 -1.81 -3.75 4.09
CA VAL A 167 -1.96 -4.66 2.95
C VAL A 167 -3.43 -4.93 2.70
N THR A 168 -3.90 -4.74 1.47
CA THR A 168 -5.29 -5.01 1.10
C THR A 168 -5.46 -5.44 -0.35
N GLY A 169 -6.56 -6.12 -0.66
CA GLY A 169 -6.90 -6.48 -2.03
C GLY A 169 -7.42 -5.31 -2.87
N PHE A 170 -7.91 -4.22 -2.26
CA PHE A 170 -8.52 -3.13 -3.03
C PHE A 170 -8.05 -1.72 -2.65
N ILE A 171 -8.40 -1.18 -1.48
CA ILE A 171 -8.15 0.24 -1.13
C ILE A 171 -7.45 0.38 0.23
N ASN A 172 -6.26 1.00 0.25
CA ASN A 172 -5.69 1.57 1.47
C ASN A 172 -5.88 3.08 1.45
N SER A 173 -6.38 3.65 2.55
CA SER A 173 -6.50 5.10 2.73
C SER A 173 -5.97 5.50 4.10
N HIS A 174 -4.78 6.11 4.11
CA HIS A 174 -4.10 6.50 5.35
C HIS A 174 -3.51 7.90 5.26
N ARG A 175 -3.54 8.71 6.32
CA ARG A 175 -2.81 9.99 6.31
C ARG A 175 -1.30 9.75 6.20
N SER A 176 -0.74 8.81 6.97
CA SER A 176 0.66 8.43 6.90
C SER A 176 0.81 6.92 6.90
N ALA A 177 1.70 6.40 6.07
CA ALA A 177 2.06 4.98 6.11
C ALA A 177 3.56 4.79 5.95
N LYS A 178 4.16 3.72 6.48
CA LYS A 178 5.52 3.35 6.03
C LYS A 178 5.40 2.54 4.74
N VAL A 179 4.57 1.50 4.75
CA VAL A 179 4.33 0.60 3.62
C VAL A 179 2.83 0.49 3.36
N GLN A 180 2.42 0.73 2.12
CA GLN A 180 1.06 0.51 1.63
C GLN A 180 1.08 -0.39 0.40
N ILE A 181 0.33 -1.50 0.46
CA ILE A 181 0.15 -2.42 -0.66
C ILE A 181 -1.34 -2.64 -0.87
N ALA A 182 -1.85 -2.30 -2.06
CA ALA A 182 -3.23 -2.49 -2.44
C ALA A 182 -3.35 -3.11 -3.83
N GLY A 183 -4.29 -4.02 -4.01
CA GLY A 183 -4.57 -4.58 -5.34
C GLY A 183 -5.13 -3.57 -6.34
N ALA A 184 -5.68 -2.42 -5.90
CA ALA A 184 -6.15 -1.37 -6.80
C ALA A 184 -5.59 0.01 -6.46
N ILE A 185 -5.95 0.57 -5.30
CA ILE A 185 -5.72 1.98 -4.99
C ILE A 185 -5.04 2.17 -3.63
N ASN A 186 -3.97 2.96 -3.59
CA ASN A 186 -3.47 3.52 -2.33
C ASN A 186 -3.59 5.04 -2.30
N VAL A 187 -4.06 5.58 -1.19
CA VAL A 187 -4.11 7.01 -0.93
C VAL A 187 -3.36 7.32 0.36
N THR A 188 -2.42 8.26 0.28
CA THR A 188 -1.73 8.76 1.46
C THR A 188 -1.26 10.20 1.35
N LYS A 189 -0.88 10.81 2.47
CA LYS A 189 -0.11 12.05 2.45
C LYS A 189 1.38 11.72 2.41
N ASP A 190 1.85 10.86 3.31
CA ASP A 190 3.27 10.56 3.47
C ASP A 190 3.50 9.04 3.50
N ALA A 191 4.31 8.53 2.56
CA ALA A 191 4.69 7.11 2.46
C ALA A 191 6.19 6.89 2.24
N ASN A 192 6.73 5.74 2.68
CA ASN A 192 8.04 5.28 2.22
C ASN A 192 7.89 4.39 0.99
N VAL A 193 7.01 3.40 1.05
CA VAL A 193 6.72 2.47 -0.05
C VAL A 193 5.22 2.42 -0.30
N GLN A 194 4.82 2.52 -1.56
CA GLN A 194 3.42 2.45 -1.97
C GLN A 194 3.29 1.61 -3.26
N VAL A 195 2.56 0.50 -3.20
CA VAL A 195 2.38 -0.44 -4.32
C VAL A 195 0.89 -0.64 -4.56
N GLY A 196 0.38 -0.10 -5.67
CA GLY A 196 -1.02 -0.18 -6.08
C GLY A 196 -1.14 -0.97 -7.39
N GLY A 197 -2.18 -1.76 -7.58
CA GLY A 197 -2.39 -2.41 -8.88
C GLY A 197 -2.72 -1.40 -9.99
N LEU A 198 -3.47 -0.33 -9.68
CA LEU A 198 -3.93 0.64 -10.66
C LEU A 198 -3.42 2.05 -10.39
N LEU A 199 -3.67 2.56 -9.18
CA LEU A 199 -3.49 3.97 -8.84
C LEU A 199 -2.81 4.13 -7.49
N ASN A 200 -1.87 5.06 -7.42
CA ASN A 200 -1.36 5.55 -6.16
C ASN A 200 -1.45 7.08 -6.11
N VAL A 201 -1.92 7.61 -4.98
CA VAL A 201 -1.96 9.04 -4.69
C VAL A 201 -1.20 9.29 -3.39
N ALA A 202 -0.23 10.19 -3.45
CA ALA A 202 0.58 10.61 -2.32
C ALA A 202 0.79 12.13 -2.31
N LYS A 203 1.14 12.73 -1.17
CA LYS A 203 1.81 14.04 -1.19
C LYS A 203 3.31 13.84 -1.35
N LYS A 204 3.92 13.07 -0.44
CA LYS A 204 5.35 12.76 -0.44
C LYS A 204 5.57 11.26 -0.35
N VAL A 205 6.37 10.73 -1.26
CA VAL A 205 6.90 9.36 -1.19
C VAL A 205 8.42 9.44 -1.08
N LYS A 206 8.98 8.91 0.02
CA LYS A 206 10.43 8.94 0.27
C LYS A 206 11.19 7.82 -0.44
N GLY A 207 10.53 6.69 -0.68
CA GLY A 207 11.10 5.54 -1.37
C GLY A 207 10.40 5.32 -2.72
N VAL A 208 9.82 4.14 -2.90
CA VAL A 208 9.30 3.68 -4.20
C VAL A 208 7.77 3.75 -4.25
N GLN A 209 7.26 4.23 -5.37
CA GLN A 209 5.84 4.28 -5.69
C GLN A 209 5.58 3.46 -6.96
N VAL A 210 4.84 2.36 -6.87
CA VAL A 210 4.57 1.46 -8.01
C VAL A 210 3.08 1.36 -8.26
N ALA A 211 2.63 1.75 -9.45
CA ALA A 211 1.26 1.57 -9.91
C ALA A 211 1.24 0.96 -11.32
N GLY A 212 0.23 0.16 -11.65
CA GLY A 212 0.08 -0.33 -13.02
C GLY A 212 -0.23 0.79 -14.02
N LEU A 213 -1.09 1.74 -13.64
CA LEU A 213 -1.55 2.80 -14.54
C LEU A 213 -0.99 4.17 -14.17
N LEU A 214 -1.23 4.62 -12.94
CA LEU A 214 -1.03 6.02 -12.58
C LEU A 214 -0.45 6.19 -11.17
N ASN A 215 0.62 6.97 -11.08
CA ASN A 215 1.11 7.54 -9.82
C ASN A 215 0.89 9.05 -9.82
N ILE A 216 0.39 9.59 -8.70
CA ILE A 216 0.26 11.03 -8.46
C ILE A 216 0.99 11.37 -7.15
N ALA A 217 1.91 12.34 -7.20
CA ALA A 217 2.61 12.83 -6.02
C ALA A 217 3.03 14.31 -6.13
N ASP A 218 3.17 15.02 -5.01
CA ASP A 218 3.92 16.29 -5.04
C ASP A 218 5.41 15.99 -5.19
N SER A 219 5.94 15.00 -4.47
CA SER A 219 7.33 14.56 -4.56
C SER A 219 7.47 13.05 -4.44
N SER A 220 8.11 12.43 -5.43
CA SER A 220 8.51 11.02 -5.43
C SER A 220 9.64 10.86 -6.43
N ASP A 221 10.77 10.26 -6.03
CA ASP A 221 11.93 10.10 -6.90
C ASP A 221 11.86 8.83 -7.74
N TYR A 222 11.24 7.79 -7.19
CA TYR A 222 11.17 6.44 -7.73
C TYR A 222 9.71 6.06 -8.01
N SER A 223 9.08 6.76 -8.95
CA SER A 223 7.71 6.46 -9.38
C SER A 223 7.72 5.58 -10.64
N ILE A 224 7.06 4.44 -10.55
CA ILE A 224 6.94 3.42 -11.60
C ILE A 224 5.46 3.23 -11.91
N ALA A 225 5.04 3.71 -13.06
CA ALA A 225 3.71 3.50 -13.65
C ALA A 225 3.76 3.89 -15.12
N LEU A 226 2.70 3.54 -15.87
CA LEU A 226 2.55 4.01 -17.25
C LEU A 226 2.59 5.54 -17.32
N ILE A 227 1.90 6.21 -16.40
CA ILE A 227 1.91 7.67 -16.25
C ILE A 227 2.26 8.02 -14.80
N ASN A 228 3.22 8.91 -14.60
CA ASN A 228 3.61 9.38 -13.26
C ASN A 228 3.54 10.90 -13.21
N ILE A 229 2.54 11.44 -12.52
CA ILE A 229 2.35 12.88 -12.35
C ILE A 229 3.00 13.29 -11.02
N VAL A 230 4.28 13.65 -11.10
CA VAL A 230 5.04 14.17 -9.94
C VAL A 230 5.23 15.68 -10.09
N LYS A 231 4.77 16.48 -9.12
CA LYS A 231 4.80 17.95 -9.21
C LYS A 231 6.23 18.49 -9.31
N HIS A 232 7.13 18.02 -8.45
CA HIS A 232 8.56 18.39 -8.46
C HIS A 232 9.44 17.42 -9.26
N GLY A 233 8.83 16.62 -10.14
CA GLY A 233 9.51 15.68 -11.01
C GLY A 233 9.83 16.26 -12.40
N GLU A 234 10.14 15.38 -13.35
CA GLU A 234 10.37 15.77 -14.75
C GLU A 234 9.20 15.31 -15.63
N LYS A 235 8.79 16.17 -16.55
CA LYS A 235 7.83 15.86 -17.62
C LYS A 235 8.44 16.34 -18.93
N GLN A 236 8.37 15.51 -19.95
CA GLN A 236 9.05 15.75 -21.21
C GLN A 236 8.26 15.17 -22.37
N ILE A 237 8.39 15.82 -23.52
CA ILE A 237 7.92 15.29 -24.81
C ILE A 237 9.16 14.95 -25.62
N SER A 238 9.26 13.71 -26.09
CA SER A 238 10.38 13.25 -26.92
C SER A 238 9.91 12.86 -28.31
N LEU A 239 10.67 13.25 -29.31
CA LEU A 239 10.58 12.74 -30.67
C LEU A 239 11.83 11.91 -30.95
N SER A 240 11.64 10.65 -31.37
CA SER A 240 12.73 9.71 -31.61
C SER A 240 12.53 8.93 -32.89
N ILE A 241 13.63 8.49 -33.47
CA ILE A 241 13.64 7.54 -34.59
C ILE A 241 14.54 6.35 -34.23
N ASP A 242 14.14 5.15 -34.62
CA ASP A 242 14.89 3.93 -34.41
C ASP A 242 15.36 3.29 -35.73
N GLU A 243 16.20 2.25 -35.63
CA GLU A 243 16.72 1.50 -36.76
C GLU A 243 15.65 0.80 -37.62
N THR A 244 14.44 0.63 -37.09
CA THR A 244 13.28 0.07 -37.80
C THR A 244 12.44 1.13 -38.51
N SER A 245 12.91 2.39 -38.54
CA SER A 245 12.19 3.55 -39.09
C SER A 245 10.89 3.90 -38.35
N ASN A 246 10.74 3.51 -37.09
CA ASN A 246 9.66 4.03 -36.25
C ASN A 246 10.02 5.43 -35.80
N THR A 247 9.18 6.40 -36.14
CA THR A 247 9.24 7.73 -35.53
C THR A 247 8.22 7.78 -34.40
N ILE A 248 8.69 7.88 -33.15
CA ILE A 248 7.85 7.86 -31.95
C ILE A 248 7.83 9.24 -31.31
N LEU A 249 6.63 9.76 -31.10
CA LEU A 249 6.33 10.86 -30.19
C LEU A 249 5.93 10.26 -28.83
N ALA A 250 6.71 10.51 -27.78
CA ALA A 250 6.45 9.99 -26.45
C ALA A 250 6.35 11.08 -25.39
N PHE A 251 5.44 10.86 -24.45
CA PHE A 251 5.37 11.57 -23.19
C PHE A 251 6.13 10.78 -22.13
N LYS A 252 7.17 11.40 -21.58
CA LYS A 252 7.98 10.85 -20.49
C LYS A 252 7.67 11.63 -19.22
N SER A 253 7.26 10.95 -18.16
CA SER A 253 6.83 11.62 -16.94
C SER A 253 7.15 10.80 -15.70
N GLY A 254 7.70 11.45 -14.68
CA GLY A 254 7.95 10.83 -13.38
C GLY A 254 8.81 11.63 -12.44
N GLY A 255 9.51 10.91 -11.57
CA GLY A 255 10.36 11.48 -10.54
C GLY A 255 11.68 11.99 -11.08
N ARG A 256 12.61 12.28 -10.16
CA ARG A 256 13.97 12.71 -10.52
C ARG A 256 14.84 11.56 -11.05
N VAL A 257 14.51 10.32 -10.68
CA VAL A 257 15.27 9.13 -11.07
C VAL A 257 14.49 8.25 -12.04
N LEU A 258 13.29 7.81 -11.66
CA LEU A 258 12.47 6.91 -12.49
C LEU A 258 11.30 7.65 -13.14
N TYR A 259 10.97 7.23 -14.36
CA TYR A 259 9.85 7.77 -15.14
C TYR A 259 9.16 6.70 -15.97
N GLY A 260 7.91 6.99 -16.32
CA GLY A 260 7.11 6.21 -17.26
C GLY A 260 7.19 6.82 -18.66
N ILE A 261 7.02 5.99 -19.67
CA ILE A 261 7.07 6.35 -21.09
C ILE A 261 5.77 5.86 -21.73
N LEU A 262 5.06 6.78 -22.38
CA LEU A 262 3.91 6.46 -23.22
C LEU A 262 4.06 7.20 -24.55
N GLY A 263 4.09 6.46 -25.66
CA GLY A 263 4.31 7.04 -26.98
C GLY A 263 3.41 6.46 -28.06
N VAL A 264 3.26 7.25 -29.11
CA VAL A 264 2.59 6.89 -30.35
C VAL A 264 3.51 7.27 -31.50
N GLY A 265 3.42 6.55 -32.60
CA GLY A 265 4.32 6.81 -33.71
C GLY A 265 3.88 6.20 -35.02
N TYR A 266 4.71 6.43 -36.02
CA TYR A 266 4.50 5.98 -37.38
C TYR A 266 5.75 5.30 -37.91
N ASN A 267 5.57 4.17 -38.59
CA ASN A 267 6.65 3.48 -39.30
C ASN A 267 6.67 3.93 -40.76
N PHE A 268 7.79 4.47 -41.22
CA PHE A 268 7.95 4.99 -42.58
C PHE A 268 8.45 3.96 -43.60
N LYS A 269 8.67 2.69 -43.19
CA LYS A 269 9.02 1.61 -44.12
C LYS A 269 7.76 1.16 -44.87
N ASN A 270 7.92 0.75 -46.12
CA ASN A 270 6.87 0.67 -47.14
C ASN A 270 5.92 -0.55 -46.98
N ASP A 271 5.57 -0.94 -45.75
CA ASP A 271 4.60 -2.00 -45.47
C ASP A 271 3.34 -1.40 -44.81
N SER A 272 2.18 -1.63 -45.44
CA SER A 272 0.89 -1.16 -44.93
C SER A 272 0.48 -1.80 -43.60
N ALA A 273 1.01 -2.98 -43.28
CA ALA A 273 0.56 -3.77 -42.12
C ALA A 273 1.13 -3.30 -40.76
N THR A 274 2.17 -2.44 -40.74
CA THR A 274 2.91 -2.07 -39.52
C THR A 274 3.04 -0.55 -39.29
N ARG A 275 2.17 0.23 -39.95
CA ARG A 275 2.25 1.71 -40.02
C ARG A 275 2.15 2.42 -38.69
N TYR A 276 1.26 2.01 -37.78
CA TYR A 276 1.06 2.71 -36.50
C TYR A 276 1.82 2.02 -35.39
N ALA A 277 2.51 2.78 -34.55
CA ALA A 277 3.27 2.27 -33.42
C ALA A 277 2.72 2.81 -32.09
N PHE A 278 2.59 1.94 -31.10
CA PHE A 278 2.29 2.28 -29.71
C PHE A 278 3.45 1.85 -28.83
N GLN A 279 3.91 2.72 -27.94
CA GLN A 279 5.05 2.46 -27.07
C GLN A 279 4.65 2.66 -25.60
N GLY A 280 4.99 1.70 -24.75
CA GLY A 280 4.84 1.81 -23.30
C GLY A 280 6.10 1.29 -22.60
N GLY A 281 6.55 1.96 -21.53
CA GLY A 281 7.74 1.51 -20.84
C GLY A 281 8.10 2.33 -19.62
N ILE A 282 9.29 2.03 -19.10
CA ILE A 282 9.88 2.67 -17.93
C ILE A 282 11.32 3.08 -18.24
N GLY A 283 11.77 4.16 -17.62
CA GLY A 283 13.15 4.62 -17.76
C GLY A 283 13.74 5.11 -16.45
N ALA A 284 15.06 5.21 -16.43
CA ALA A 284 15.86 5.67 -15.32
C ALA A 284 16.94 6.66 -15.78
N HIS A 285 17.06 7.79 -15.08
CA HIS A 285 18.15 8.74 -15.25
C HIS A 285 19.34 8.33 -14.37
N LEU A 286 20.49 8.09 -14.98
CA LEU A 286 21.76 7.83 -14.32
C LEU A 286 22.79 8.92 -14.64
N PHE A 287 23.77 9.08 -13.75
CA PHE A 287 24.90 10.02 -13.93
C PHE A 287 24.48 11.44 -14.31
N VAL A 288 23.52 12.00 -13.57
CA VAL A 288 22.90 13.29 -13.90
C VAL A 288 23.81 14.46 -13.50
N ASN A 289 24.42 15.08 -14.50
CA ASN A 289 25.16 16.34 -14.40
C ASN A 289 24.34 17.49 -15.03
N SER A 290 24.87 18.72 -14.98
CA SER A 290 24.22 19.90 -15.57
C SER A 290 23.95 19.75 -17.07
N HIS A 291 24.91 19.18 -17.82
CA HIS A 291 24.84 19.07 -19.27
C HIS A 291 24.73 17.63 -19.79
N PHE A 292 25.00 16.62 -18.95
CA PHE A 292 25.08 15.23 -19.39
C PHE A 292 24.29 14.33 -18.47
N ARG A 293 23.60 13.35 -19.03
CA ARG A 293 23.04 12.21 -18.30
C ARG A 293 23.00 10.96 -19.16
N VAL A 294 22.79 9.81 -18.55
CA VAL A 294 22.54 8.55 -19.26
C VAL A 294 21.13 8.08 -18.92
N ASN A 295 20.30 7.91 -19.93
CA ASN A 295 18.95 7.36 -19.77
C ASN A 295 18.99 5.86 -20.08
N ILE A 296 18.54 5.03 -19.15
CA ILE A 296 18.30 3.61 -19.41
C ILE A 296 16.80 3.41 -19.56
N GLU A 297 16.36 2.81 -20.67
CA GLU A 297 14.93 2.64 -20.95
C GLU A 297 14.62 1.19 -21.31
N ALA A 298 13.54 0.67 -20.73
CA ALA A 298 12.93 -0.59 -21.12
C ALA A 298 11.53 -0.29 -21.66
N VAL A 299 11.35 -0.46 -22.96
CA VAL A 299 10.10 -0.12 -23.67
C VAL A 299 9.59 -1.30 -24.48
N HIS A 300 8.28 -1.40 -24.57
CA HIS A 300 7.59 -2.31 -25.47
C HIS A 300 6.90 -1.48 -26.56
N THR A 301 7.19 -1.80 -27.81
CA THR A 301 6.59 -1.17 -28.98
C THR A 301 5.75 -2.18 -29.75
N THR A 302 4.52 -1.79 -30.07
CA THR A 302 3.58 -2.58 -30.84
C THR A 302 3.24 -1.83 -32.13
N ASN A 303 3.56 -2.42 -33.27
CA ASN A 303 3.23 -1.91 -34.59
C ASN A 303 1.99 -2.63 -35.15
N THR A 304 1.03 -1.89 -35.69
CA THR A 304 -0.24 -2.43 -36.20
C THR A 304 -0.87 -1.58 -37.29
N ASP A 305 -1.79 -2.19 -38.04
CA ASP A 305 -2.71 -1.55 -39.00
C ASP A 305 -4.17 -1.51 -38.50
N PHE A 306 -4.40 -1.90 -37.25
CA PHE A 306 -5.72 -2.08 -36.60
C PHE A 306 -6.64 -3.16 -37.18
N HIS A 307 -6.20 -3.91 -38.20
CA HIS A 307 -7.06 -4.87 -38.86
C HIS A 307 -6.74 -6.30 -38.47
N LYS A 308 -5.52 -6.83 -38.68
CA LYS A 308 -5.19 -8.21 -38.27
C LYS A 308 -3.73 -8.51 -37.93
N VAL A 309 -2.81 -7.54 -37.93
CA VAL A 309 -1.39 -7.84 -37.74
C VAL A 309 -0.73 -6.98 -36.66
N VAL A 310 0.11 -7.62 -35.86
CA VAL A 310 0.76 -7.01 -34.69
C VAL A 310 2.23 -7.45 -34.62
N PHE A 311 3.13 -6.54 -34.95
CA PHE A 311 4.56 -6.70 -34.72
C PHE A 311 4.91 -6.16 -33.33
N ASN A 312 5.53 -6.98 -32.48
CA ASN A 312 5.90 -6.59 -31.12
C ASN A 312 7.41 -6.57 -30.95
N LYS A 313 7.92 -5.48 -30.37
CA LYS A 313 9.34 -5.25 -30.10
C LYS A 313 9.54 -4.82 -28.65
N GLY A 314 10.18 -5.66 -27.85
CA GLY A 314 10.75 -5.26 -26.56
C GLY A 314 12.15 -4.66 -26.78
N THR A 315 12.40 -3.47 -26.25
CA THR A 315 13.66 -2.74 -26.43
C THR A 315 14.24 -2.39 -25.07
N PHE A 316 15.53 -2.70 -24.88
CA PHE A 316 16.33 -2.18 -23.79
C PHE A 316 17.39 -1.24 -24.36
N GLY A 317 17.32 0.04 -24.03
CA GLY A 317 18.19 1.08 -24.59
C GLY A 317 19.03 1.78 -23.53
N VAL A 318 20.25 2.16 -23.92
CA VAL A 318 21.13 3.00 -23.10
C VAL A 318 21.46 4.24 -23.91
N TYR A 319 21.01 5.40 -23.44
CA TYR A 319 21.06 6.65 -24.18
C TYR A 319 21.85 7.72 -23.42
N PRO A 320 23.15 7.88 -23.71
CA PRO A 320 23.86 9.11 -23.43
C PRO A 320 23.08 10.30 -24.00
N ALA A 321 22.87 11.32 -23.17
CA ALA A 321 22.07 12.47 -23.51
C ALA A 321 22.77 13.77 -23.10
N TYR A 322 22.75 14.75 -24.00
CA TYR A 322 23.33 16.07 -23.80
C TYR A 322 22.23 17.13 -23.71
N ARG A 323 22.25 17.91 -22.62
CA ARG A 323 21.29 18.97 -22.32
C ARG A 323 21.82 20.31 -22.81
N PHE A 324 21.05 20.93 -23.68
CA PHE A 324 21.27 22.29 -24.16
C PHE A 324 20.39 23.25 -23.34
N GLY A 325 21.00 23.92 -22.37
CA GLY A 325 20.28 24.76 -21.42
C GLY A 325 19.32 23.94 -20.55
N ASN A 326 18.14 24.47 -20.24
CA ASN A 326 17.20 23.87 -19.29
C ASN A 326 16.06 23.08 -19.95
N ASN A 327 15.90 23.16 -21.27
CA ASN A 327 14.66 22.77 -21.94
C ASN A 327 14.85 21.71 -23.03
N ILE A 328 16.01 21.64 -23.69
CA ILE A 328 16.23 20.73 -24.83
C ILE A 328 17.31 19.73 -24.47
N GLU A 329 17.07 18.48 -24.77
CA GLU A 329 18.06 17.41 -24.64
C GLU A 329 18.06 16.55 -25.89
N VAL A 330 19.25 16.21 -26.36
CA VAL A 330 19.46 15.31 -27.50
C VAL A 330 20.07 14.03 -26.95
N PHE A 331 19.57 12.89 -27.41
CA PHE A 331 20.05 11.59 -27.00
C PHE A 331 20.28 10.69 -28.19
N ALA A 332 21.26 9.80 -28.09
CA ALA A 332 21.50 8.75 -29.05
C ALA A 332 22.22 7.60 -28.37
N GLY A 333 21.90 6.36 -28.74
CA GLY A 333 22.55 5.22 -28.11
C GLY A 333 22.14 3.86 -28.65
N PRO A 334 22.89 2.82 -28.25
CA PRO A 334 22.61 1.45 -28.66
C PRO A 334 21.35 0.91 -28.00
N THR A 335 20.67 0.02 -28.72
CA THR A 335 19.48 -0.69 -28.25
C THR A 335 19.67 -2.19 -28.41
N PHE A 336 19.18 -2.96 -27.45
CA PHE A 336 18.98 -4.39 -27.58
C PHE A 336 17.50 -4.66 -27.77
N ASN A 337 17.16 -5.32 -28.88
CA ASN A 337 15.80 -5.53 -29.30
C ASN A 337 15.46 -7.02 -29.32
N TRP A 338 14.28 -7.35 -28.80
CA TRP A 338 13.64 -8.66 -28.93
C TRP A 338 12.32 -8.50 -29.68
N VAL A 339 12.18 -9.21 -30.78
CA VAL A 339 11.01 -9.16 -31.67
C VAL A 339 10.22 -10.45 -31.56
N HIS A 340 8.90 -10.29 -31.53
CA HIS A 340 7.94 -11.38 -31.70
C HIS A 340 6.93 -11.00 -32.79
N THR A 341 6.86 -11.82 -33.84
CA THR A 341 5.90 -11.62 -34.92
C THR A 341 5.23 -12.94 -35.35
N LYS A 342 4.15 -12.80 -36.11
CA LYS A 342 3.35 -13.87 -36.72
C LYS A 342 3.20 -13.58 -38.21
N ASP A 343 3.03 -14.64 -38.99
CA ASP A 343 2.73 -14.61 -40.41
C ASP A 343 3.81 -13.88 -41.24
N GLY A 344 5.07 -13.89 -40.77
CA GLY A 344 6.21 -13.28 -41.45
C GLY A 344 6.26 -11.74 -41.45
N VAL A 345 5.30 -11.07 -40.81
CA VAL A 345 5.15 -9.62 -40.94
C VAL A 345 6.18 -8.86 -40.10
N GLY A 346 6.89 -7.92 -40.72
CA GLY A 346 7.90 -7.11 -40.04
C GLY A 346 9.20 -7.83 -39.71
N GLU A 347 9.40 -9.07 -40.20
CA GLU A 347 10.71 -9.73 -40.13
C GLU A 347 11.79 -8.90 -40.82
N ASP A 348 11.44 -8.22 -41.92
CA ASP A 348 12.30 -7.34 -42.70
C ASP A 348 12.48 -5.94 -42.07
N LEU A 349 11.73 -5.56 -41.04
CA LEU A 349 11.86 -4.25 -40.40
C LEU A 349 13.24 -4.09 -39.76
N ALA A 350 13.77 -5.14 -39.14
CA ALA A 350 15.11 -5.13 -38.57
C ALA A 350 16.17 -5.33 -39.68
N PRO A 351 17.28 -4.56 -39.66
CA PRO A 351 18.33 -4.68 -40.67
C PRO A 351 19.10 -6.01 -40.59
N TYR A 352 19.17 -6.62 -39.40
CA TYR A 352 19.91 -7.84 -39.13
C TYR A 352 19.43 -8.49 -37.83
N TYR A 353 19.59 -9.82 -37.68
CA TYR A 353 19.33 -10.57 -36.45
C TYR A 353 20.58 -11.34 -36.00
N ILE A 354 20.96 -11.15 -34.75
CA ILE A 354 22.04 -11.93 -34.10
C ILE A 354 21.55 -13.34 -33.79
N TRP A 355 20.26 -13.45 -33.46
CA TRP A 355 19.58 -14.72 -33.24
C TRP A 355 18.18 -14.64 -33.82
N SER A 356 17.74 -15.69 -34.49
CA SER A 356 16.36 -15.82 -34.94
C SER A 356 15.91 -17.29 -34.90
N LYS A 357 14.60 -17.50 -34.69
CA LYS A 357 14.01 -18.83 -34.68
C LYS A 357 12.59 -18.77 -35.24
N HIS A 358 12.37 -19.55 -36.30
CA HIS A 358 11.04 -19.84 -36.81
C HIS A 358 10.39 -20.95 -35.97
N ARG A 359 9.16 -20.74 -35.53
CA ARG A 359 8.36 -21.72 -34.78
C ARG A 359 7.14 -22.14 -35.61
N ARG A 360 6.54 -23.29 -35.26
CA ARG A 360 5.28 -23.74 -35.87
C ARG A 360 4.18 -22.66 -35.77
N ASN A 361 3.30 -22.61 -36.77
CA ASN A 361 2.24 -21.61 -36.98
C ASN A 361 2.80 -20.20 -37.31
N ASP A 362 3.78 -20.13 -38.22
CA ASP A 362 4.32 -18.89 -38.79
C ASP A 362 4.75 -17.83 -37.77
N LYS A 363 5.24 -18.29 -36.61
CA LYS A 363 5.77 -17.42 -35.55
C LYS A 363 7.26 -17.23 -35.73
N PHE A 364 7.72 -15.99 -35.57
CA PHE A 364 9.13 -15.63 -35.60
C PHE A 364 9.52 -14.91 -34.32
N ASP A 365 10.62 -15.39 -33.71
CA ASP A 365 11.32 -14.70 -32.64
C ASP A 365 12.69 -14.29 -33.14
N GLY A 366 13.10 -13.05 -32.86
CA GLY A 366 14.40 -12.53 -33.27
C GLY A 366 14.99 -11.59 -32.24
N ALA A 367 16.31 -11.57 -32.13
CA ALA A 367 17.05 -10.62 -31.30
C ALA A 367 18.15 -9.93 -32.10
N TYR A 368 18.31 -8.63 -31.89
CA TYR A 368 19.32 -7.83 -32.58
C TYR A 368 19.76 -6.61 -31.77
N ILE A 369 20.90 -6.04 -32.16
CA ILE A 369 21.38 -4.78 -31.64
C ILE A 369 21.08 -3.70 -32.68
N GLY A 370 20.44 -2.63 -32.23
CA GLY A 370 20.08 -1.47 -33.04
C GLY A 370 20.61 -0.18 -32.43
N GLY A 371 19.99 0.93 -32.82
CA GLY A 371 20.31 2.24 -32.30
C GLY A 371 19.13 3.18 -32.49
N SER A 372 18.90 4.02 -31.48
CA SER A 372 17.91 5.08 -31.57
C SER A 372 18.54 6.42 -31.23
N LEU A 373 18.02 7.45 -31.86
CA LEU A 373 18.37 8.84 -31.58
C LEU A 373 17.09 9.68 -31.51
N GLY A 374 17.15 10.75 -30.75
CA GLY A 374 16.00 11.62 -30.58
C GLY A 374 16.32 12.92 -29.89
N VAL A 375 15.30 13.77 -29.85
CA VAL A 375 15.29 15.05 -29.16
C VAL A 375 14.14 15.04 -28.18
N GLN A 376 14.33 15.62 -27.02
CA GLN A 376 13.32 15.74 -26.00
C GLN A 376 13.29 17.13 -25.39
N VAL A 377 12.07 17.61 -25.15
CA VAL A 377 11.77 18.93 -24.63
C VAL A 377 11.12 18.80 -23.26
N ARG A 378 11.67 19.49 -22.27
CA ARG A 378 11.12 19.54 -20.91
C ARG A 378 9.95 20.50 -20.82
N LEU A 379 8.88 20.05 -20.15
CA LEU A 379 7.65 20.80 -19.87
C LEU A 379 7.69 21.55 -18.55
#